data_AF-U6DI62-F1
#
_entry.id   AF-U6DI62-F1
#
_cell.length_a   1.000
_cell.length_b   1.000
_cell.length_c   1.000
_cell.angle_alpha   90.00
_cell.angle_beta   90.00
_cell.angle_gamma   90.00
#
_symmetry.space_group_name_H-M   'P 1'
#
loop_
_entity.id
_entity.type
_entity.pdbx_description
1 polymer ?
#
loop_
_entity_poly.entity_id
_entity_poly.type
_entity_poly.pdbx_seq_one_letter_code
_entity_poly.pdbx_strand_id
1 'polypeptide(L)'
;LRLGPQGTEEKDPLVGFSLTRVRSGNVPSYSTRNPHDCPLQKNSSNLLVLFLINTKDLRVQVRKYGEQKKLFISPGLLPEVPSEPVTPKVDSGTTAAFDKAKLKPTVSQGDQQGLSGKDKELVLGLGHLNNSYNFSFHVVIGSRAEEGQYNLNFHNCYNSKPGREQPFDITVMIREKNPEGFLSAAEIPLFKLYMVMSAFFLAAGIFWVSVLCKNP
;
A
#
# COMPACT_ATOMS: atom_id res chain seq x y z
N LEU A 1 3.91 15.38 4.98
CA LEU A 1 2.86 16.20 4.36
C LEU A 1 2.82 17.53 5.08
N ARG A 2 3.16 18.62 4.40
CA ARG A 2 2.99 19.97 4.93
C ARG A 2 1.74 20.56 4.31
N LEU A 3 0.86 21.06 5.15
CA LEU A 3 -0.39 21.71 4.75
C LEU A 3 -0.32 23.18 5.16
N GLY A 4 -0.93 24.05 4.37
CA GLY A 4 -1.17 25.43 4.78
C GLY A 4 -2.00 25.51 6.07
N PRO A 5 -1.98 26.66 6.76
CA PRO A 5 -2.78 26.87 7.97
C PRO A 5 -4.27 26.62 7.67
N GLN A 6 -4.90 25.77 8.48
CA GLN A 6 -6.30 25.42 8.29
C GLN A 6 -7.21 26.52 8.88
N GLY A 7 -8.16 27.01 8.09
CA GLY A 7 -9.17 27.95 8.56
C GLY A 7 -10.09 27.32 9.62
N THR A 8 -10.50 28.10 10.61
CA THR A 8 -11.21 27.63 11.81
C THR A 8 -12.61 27.07 11.52
N GLU A 9 -13.23 27.39 10.38
CA GLU A 9 -14.66 27.19 10.14
C GLU A 9 -15.09 25.86 9.47
N GLU A 10 -14.17 25.02 9.02
CA GLU A 10 -14.57 23.82 8.27
C GLU A 10 -14.77 22.60 9.18
N LYS A 11 -15.97 22.01 9.11
CA LYS A 11 -16.39 20.81 9.87
C LYS A 11 -15.96 19.50 9.21
N ASP A 12 -15.74 19.50 7.89
CA ASP A 12 -15.39 18.31 7.13
C ASP A 12 -13.91 18.30 6.71
N PRO A 13 -13.27 17.13 6.69
CA PRO A 13 -11.90 16.98 6.20
C PRO A 13 -11.84 17.22 4.68
N LEU A 14 -11.20 18.33 4.29
CA LEU A 14 -11.02 18.71 2.88
C LEU A 14 -9.74 18.17 2.25
N VAL A 15 -8.89 17.48 3.01
CA VAL A 15 -7.64 16.93 2.51
C VAL A 15 -7.60 15.44 2.82
N GLY A 16 -7.14 14.64 1.87
CA GLY A 16 -7.13 13.19 2.03
C GLY A 16 -6.65 12.44 0.81
N PHE A 17 -6.75 11.12 0.90
CA PHE A 17 -6.46 10.21 -0.22
C PHE A 17 -7.68 9.39 -0.58
N SER A 18 -7.79 9.03 -1.86
CA SER A 18 -8.72 8.00 -2.33
C SER A 18 -7.93 6.84 -2.91
N LEU A 19 -8.27 5.62 -2.50
CA LEU A 19 -7.82 4.39 -3.14
C LEU A 19 -8.97 3.80 -3.94
N THR A 20 -8.79 3.67 -5.26
CA THR A 20 -9.78 3.07 -6.17
C THR A 20 -9.13 1.97 -6.99
N ARG A 21 -9.89 0.92 -7.31
CA ARG A 21 -9.43 -0.13 -8.21
C ARG A 21 -9.74 0.25 -9.65
N VAL A 22 -8.77 0.09 -10.54
CA VAL A 22 -8.97 0.27 -11.98
C VAL A 22 -9.77 -0.92 -12.50
N ARG A 23 -10.90 -0.66 -13.17
CA ARG A 23 -11.59 -1.69 -13.95
C ARG A 23 -10.91 -1.82 -15.31
N SER A 24 -10.51 -3.03 -15.66
CA SER A 24 -9.90 -3.36 -16.95
C SER A 24 -10.77 -2.81 -18.10
N GLY A 25 -10.21 -1.97 -18.95
CA GLY A 25 -10.89 -1.38 -20.11
C GLY A 25 -11.42 0.04 -19.95
N ASN A 26 -11.41 0.61 -18.74
CA ASN A 26 -11.73 2.04 -18.56
C ASN A 26 -10.44 2.86 -18.53
N VAL A 27 -10.23 3.69 -19.56
CA VAL A 27 -9.36 4.87 -19.46
C VAL A 27 -9.82 5.65 -18.22
N PRO A 28 -8.91 6.19 -17.38
CA PRO A 28 -9.32 7.09 -16.32
C PRO A 28 -10.14 8.18 -17.00
N SER A 29 -11.44 8.20 -16.77
CA SER A 29 -12.20 9.37 -17.13
C SER A 29 -11.66 10.44 -16.19
N TYR A 30 -10.75 11.26 -16.71
CA TYR A 30 -10.69 12.68 -16.40
C TYR A 30 -12.06 13.24 -16.79
N SER A 31 -13.12 12.76 -16.12
CA SER A 31 -14.43 13.36 -16.19
C SER A 31 -14.16 14.81 -15.85
N THR A 32 -14.66 15.68 -16.71
CA THR A 32 -14.92 17.09 -16.47
C THR A 32 -15.65 17.21 -15.14
N ARG A 33 -14.91 17.07 -14.04
CA ARG A 33 -15.42 17.14 -12.69
C ARG A 33 -15.86 18.57 -12.54
N ASN A 34 -17.09 18.75 -12.09
CA ASN A 34 -17.54 20.05 -11.66
C ASN A 34 -16.50 20.54 -10.63
N PRO A 35 -15.80 21.67 -10.87
CA PRO A 35 -14.69 22.11 -10.03
C PRO A 35 -15.11 22.32 -8.57
N HIS A 36 -16.41 22.40 -8.29
CA HIS A 36 -16.99 22.58 -6.97
C HIS A 36 -17.24 21.28 -6.18
N ASP A 37 -17.09 20.09 -6.76
CA ASP A 37 -17.44 18.83 -6.08
C ASP A 37 -16.18 18.10 -5.55
N CYS A 38 -16.09 17.95 -4.23
CA CYS A 38 -14.95 17.35 -3.55
C CYS A 38 -15.08 15.82 -3.51
N PRO A 39 -14.15 15.05 -4.11
CA PRO A 39 -14.22 13.58 -4.12
C PRO A 39 -14.25 12.94 -2.73
N LEU A 40 -13.73 13.63 -1.71
CA LEU A 40 -13.68 13.16 -0.33
C LEU A 40 -15.04 13.18 0.38
N GLN A 41 -16.01 13.95 -0.13
CA GLN A 41 -17.36 14.05 0.45
C GLN A 41 -18.36 13.08 -0.20
N LYS A 42 -17.94 12.37 -1.25
CA LYS A 42 -18.84 11.53 -2.05
C LYS A 42 -19.00 10.13 -1.47
N ASN A 43 -20.24 9.71 -1.30
CA ASN A 43 -20.58 8.30 -1.10
C ASN A 43 -20.55 7.57 -2.44
N SER A 44 -19.95 6.37 -2.47
CA SER A 44 -19.82 5.56 -3.68
C SER A 44 -20.43 4.18 -3.46
N SER A 45 -21.05 3.61 -4.49
CA SER A 45 -21.40 2.19 -4.57
C SER A 45 -20.25 1.34 -5.11
N ASN A 46 -19.32 1.96 -5.84
CA ASN A 46 -18.11 1.30 -6.36
C ASN A 46 -17.03 1.19 -5.27
N LEU A 47 -16.09 0.25 -5.48
CA LEU A 47 -14.89 0.05 -4.65
C LEU A 47 -14.10 1.36 -4.53
N LEU A 48 -14.24 2.01 -3.38
CA LEU A 48 -13.57 3.25 -3.02
C LEU A 48 -13.20 3.18 -1.54
N VAL A 49 -11.96 3.57 -1.22
CA VAL A 49 -11.55 3.82 0.16
C VAL A 49 -11.10 5.26 0.27
N LEU A 50 -11.62 5.99 1.25
CA LEU A 50 -11.23 7.35 1.56
C LEU A 50 -10.42 7.39 2.85
N PHE A 51 -9.28 8.07 2.81
CA PHE A 51 -8.44 8.40 3.95
C PHE A 51 -8.59 9.90 4.19
N LEU A 52 -9.41 10.26 5.16
CA LEU A 52 -9.78 11.63 5.46
C LEU A 52 -8.87 12.19 6.55
N ILE A 53 -8.06 13.20 6.21
CA ILE A 53 -7.05 13.75 7.11
C ILE A 53 -7.67 14.90 7.90
N ASN A 54 -7.66 14.76 9.23
CA ASN A 54 -8.05 15.80 10.16
C ASN A 54 -6.82 16.23 10.97
N THR A 55 -6.32 17.42 10.66
CA THR A 55 -5.15 18.02 11.33
C THR A 55 -5.48 18.58 12.70
N LYS A 56 -6.73 18.97 12.97
CA LYS A 56 -7.19 19.46 14.29
C LYS A 56 -7.16 18.34 15.33
N ASP A 57 -7.71 17.18 14.96
CA ASP A 57 -7.82 16.02 15.84
C ASP A 57 -6.61 15.07 15.76
N LEU A 58 -5.62 15.38 14.92
CA LEU A 58 -4.45 14.53 14.63
C LEU A 58 -4.83 13.08 14.30
N ARG A 59 -5.82 12.92 13.41
CA ARG A 59 -6.41 11.63 13.04
C ARG A 59 -6.64 11.52 11.55
N VAL A 60 -6.55 10.30 11.03
CA VAL A 60 -6.99 9.95 9.67
C VAL A 60 -8.14 8.97 9.76
N GLN A 61 -9.33 9.37 9.31
CA GLN A 61 -10.50 8.48 9.27
C GLN A 61 -10.50 7.68 7.97
N VAL A 62 -10.70 6.37 8.05
CA VAL A 62 -10.75 5.49 6.89
C VAL A 62 -12.19 5.05 6.65
N ARG A 63 -12.75 5.45 5.50
CA ARG A 63 -14.09 5.07 5.05
C ARG A 63 -14.01 4.13 3.86
N LYS A 64 -14.66 2.97 3.95
CA LYS A 64 -14.73 1.99 2.87
C LYS A 64 -16.11 2.00 2.23
N TYR A 65 -16.14 1.91 0.91
CA TYR A 65 -17.34 1.94 0.09
C TYR A 65 -17.34 0.80 -0.92
N GLY A 66 -18.51 0.22 -1.17
CA GLY A 66 -18.68 -0.98 -1.99
C GLY A 66 -18.26 -2.27 -1.27
N GLU A 67 -18.48 -3.42 -1.90
CA GLU A 67 -18.10 -4.71 -1.31
C GLU A 67 -16.57 -4.93 -1.36
N GLN A 68 -15.93 -4.96 -0.18
CA GLN A 68 -14.47 -5.07 0.00
C GLN A 68 -14.11 -6.05 1.12
N LYS A 69 -14.61 -7.29 1.05
CA LYS A 69 -14.57 -8.25 2.16
C LYS A 69 -13.17 -8.79 2.47
N LYS A 70 -12.22 -8.72 1.53
CA LYS A 70 -10.86 -9.27 1.68
C LYS A 70 -9.76 -8.22 1.50
N LEU A 71 -10.13 -6.95 1.37
CA LEU A 71 -9.21 -5.81 1.31
C LEU A 71 -9.00 -5.26 2.73
N PHE A 72 -7.91 -5.69 3.36
CA PHE A 72 -7.59 -5.31 4.74
C PHE A 72 -6.71 -4.06 4.75
N ILE A 73 -7.02 -3.13 5.65
CA ILE A 73 -6.27 -1.89 5.83
C ILE A 73 -5.96 -1.77 7.30
N SER A 74 -4.70 -1.51 7.61
CA SER A 74 -4.20 -1.45 8.97
C SER A 74 -3.20 -0.31 9.11
N PRO A 75 -3.08 0.28 10.32
CA PRO A 75 -2.10 1.32 10.60
C PRO A 75 -0.67 0.79 10.54
N GLY A 76 0.26 1.71 10.29
CA GLY A 76 1.68 1.43 10.28
C GLY A 76 2.14 0.72 9.00
N LEU A 77 3.46 0.49 8.94
CA LEU A 77 4.08 -0.32 7.91
C LEU A 77 4.04 -1.79 8.31
N LEU A 78 3.97 -2.70 7.34
CA LEU A 78 4.14 -4.12 7.62
C LEU A 78 5.54 -4.35 8.21
N PRO A 79 5.66 -5.11 9.32
CA PRO A 79 6.96 -5.50 9.86
C PRO A 79 7.79 -6.19 8.78
N GLU A 80 9.04 -5.77 8.64
CA GLU A 80 9.99 -6.47 7.81
C GLU A 80 10.36 -7.77 8.53
N VAL A 81 9.71 -8.87 8.14
CA VAL A 81 10.21 -10.19 8.49
C VAL A 81 11.61 -10.28 7.88
N PRO A 82 12.68 -10.46 8.66
CA PRO A 82 14.00 -10.68 8.11
C PRO A 82 13.89 -11.84 7.14
N SER A 83 14.24 -11.61 5.87
CA SER A 83 14.45 -12.68 4.92
C SER A 83 15.50 -13.61 5.52
N GLU A 84 15.07 -14.78 5.99
CA GLU A 84 15.99 -15.80 6.46
C GLU A 84 17.05 -16.03 5.36
N PRO A 85 18.35 -15.89 5.67
CA PRO A 85 19.37 -16.29 4.72
C PRO A 85 19.23 -17.80 4.51
N VAL A 86 18.83 -18.20 3.30
CA VAL A 86 18.90 -19.60 2.85
C VAL A 86 20.37 -20.02 2.94
N THR A 87 20.71 -20.68 4.04
CA THR A 87 22.00 -21.33 4.25
C THR A 87 21.72 -22.82 4.53
N PRO A 88 22.43 -23.75 3.86
CA PRO A 88 22.22 -25.18 4.01
C PRO A 88 22.65 -25.65 5.41
N LYS A 89 21.78 -26.43 6.05
CA LYS A 89 22.00 -27.10 7.35
C LYS A 89 23.26 -27.99 7.33
N VAL A 90 24.13 -27.80 8.31
CA VAL A 90 25.01 -28.85 8.86
C VAL A 90 24.93 -28.75 10.38
N ASP A 91 24.62 -29.88 11.02
CA ASP A 91 24.44 -30.04 12.47
C ASP A 91 25.75 -30.01 13.26
N SER A 92 25.72 -29.37 14.44
CA SER A 92 26.34 -29.89 15.68
C SER A 92 26.03 -28.97 16.86
N GLY A 93 25.54 -29.55 17.95
CA GLY A 93 25.13 -28.83 19.16
C GLY A 93 26.25 -28.64 20.19
N THR A 94 25.98 -27.76 21.18
CA THR A 94 26.04 -28.02 22.64
C THR A 94 26.18 -26.72 23.46
N THR A 95 25.24 -26.56 24.40
CA THR A 95 25.13 -25.76 25.64
C THR A 95 26.15 -24.67 26.00
N ALA A 96 25.64 -23.51 26.45
CA ALA A 96 25.92 -22.92 27.78
C ALA A 96 24.96 -21.75 28.10
N ALA A 97 24.46 -21.72 29.33
CA ALA A 97 23.63 -20.68 29.91
C ALA A 97 24.48 -19.56 30.53
N PHE A 98 23.99 -18.30 30.55
CA PHE A 98 24.25 -17.35 31.64
C PHE A 98 23.16 -16.25 31.74
N ASP A 99 23.01 -15.75 32.96
CA ASP A 99 21.83 -15.17 33.62
C ASP A 99 21.55 -13.67 33.40
N LYS A 100 20.27 -13.34 33.62
CA LYS A 100 19.64 -12.12 34.21
C LYS A 100 20.29 -10.73 34.04
N ALA A 101 19.51 -9.79 33.49
CA ALA A 101 18.99 -8.65 34.28
C ALA A 101 17.85 -7.90 33.57
N LYS A 102 16.80 -7.71 34.36
CA LYS A 102 15.47 -7.11 34.15
C LYS A 102 15.52 -5.58 34.14
N LEU A 103 14.95 -4.92 33.14
CA LEU A 103 14.29 -3.62 33.27
C LEU A 103 13.05 -3.56 32.35
N LYS A 104 11.89 -3.35 32.97
CA LYS A 104 10.54 -3.21 32.37
C LYS A 104 10.10 -1.77 32.62
N PRO A 105 9.34 -1.14 31.70
CA PRO A 105 7.87 -1.05 31.87
C PRO A 105 7.13 -1.28 30.52
N THR A 106 6.31 -2.33 30.36
CA THR A 106 4.84 -2.40 30.56
C THR A 106 4.03 -1.27 29.92
N VAL A 107 3.44 -1.51 28.73
CA VAL A 107 2.00 -1.39 28.33
C VAL A 107 1.87 -2.12 26.97
N SER A 108 1.46 -3.39 26.90
CA SER A 108 0.08 -3.92 26.67
C SER A 108 -0.60 -3.54 25.33
N GLN A 109 -0.53 -4.44 24.34
CA GLN A 109 -1.60 -4.84 23.39
C GLN A 109 -0.92 -5.69 22.29
N GLY A 110 -1.29 -6.93 21.98
CA GLY A 110 -2.56 -7.61 22.15
C GLY A 110 -2.90 -8.22 20.79
N ASP A 111 -2.31 -9.39 20.49
CA ASP A 111 -2.75 -10.23 19.37
C ASP A 111 -4.19 -10.67 19.62
N GLN A 112 -5.10 -10.24 18.74
CA GLN A 112 -6.34 -10.94 18.35
C GLN A 112 -7.16 -10.03 17.43
N GLN A 113 -7.35 -10.44 16.18
CA GLN A 113 -8.64 -10.26 15.53
C GLN A 113 -8.82 -11.30 14.42
N GLY A 114 -9.35 -12.46 14.81
CA GLY A 114 -10.18 -13.27 13.94
C GLY A 114 -11.56 -12.62 13.75
N LEU A 115 -12.06 -12.71 12.52
CA LEU A 115 -13.45 -12.75 12.06
C LEU A 115 -14.53 -11.83 12.69
N SER A 116 -15.01 -10.90 11.85
CA SER A 116 -16.40 -10.38 11.72
C SER A 116 -17.12 -9.77 12.94
N GLY A 117 -17.48 -8.48 12.83
CA GLY A 117 -18.59 -7.91 13.60
C GLY A 117 -18.54 -6.40 13.82
N LYS A 118 -19.31 -5.66 13.01
CA LYS A 118 -19.58 -4.20 13.03
C LYS A 118 -18.35 -3.32 12.76
N ASP A 119 -18.39 -2.60 11.64
CA ASP A 119 -17.39 -1.64 11.19
C ASP A 119 -17.17 -0.56 12.27
N LYS A 120 -16.27 -0.82 13.22
CA LYS A 120 -15.63 0.24 13.97
C LYS A 120 -14.90 1.08 12.94
N GLU A 121 -15.28 2.36 12.82
CA GLU A 121 -14.62 3.29 11.93
C GLU A 121 -13.11 3.21 12.17
N LEU A 122 -12.37 2.78 11.14
CA LEU A 122 -10.93 2.60 11.26
C LEU A 122 -10.29 3.99 11.31
N VAL A 123 -9.65 4.30 12.43
CA VAL A 123 -8.96 5.58 12.63
C VAL A 123 -7.48 5.33 12.77
N LEU A 124 -6.67 6.00 11.95
CA LEU A 124 -5.22 5.98 12.01
C LEU A 124 -4.72 7.23 12.75
N GLY A 125 -3.61 7.11 13.47
CA GLY A 125 -2.95 8.26 14.09
C GLY A 125 -2.25 9.13 13.04
N LEU A 126 -2.37 10.46 13.18
CA LEU A 126 -1.60 11.42 12.39
C LEU A 126 -0.49 12.00 13.28
N GLY A 127 0.76 11.61 13.02
CA GLY A 127 1.91 12.23 13.66
C GLY A 127 2.11 13.66 13.18
N HIS A 128 2.57 14.54 14.06
CA HIS A 128 2.90 15.92 13.74
C HIS A 128 4.29 16.25 14.29
N LEU A 129 5.21 16.63 13.41
CA LEU A 129 6.58 17.01 13.74
C LEU A 129 7.05 18.13 12.82
N ASN A 130 7.56 19.23 13.38
CA ASN A 130 8.16 20.35 12.64
C ASN A 130 7.25 20.86 11.49
N ASN A 131 5.97 21.12 11.80
CA ASN A 131 4.96 21.58 10.83
C ASN A 131 4.70 20.60 9.66
N SER A 132 5.07 19.33 9.85
CA SER A 132 4.82 18.25 8.90
C SER A 132 3.98 17.18 9.57
N TYR A 133 2.96 16.73 8.86
CA TYR A 133 2.12 15.61 9.23
C TYR A 133 2.63 14.33 8.57
N ASN A 134 2.61 13.24 9.33
CA ASN A 134 2.93 11.91 8.84
C ASN A 134 1.90 10.90 9.31
N PHE A 135 1.67 9.89 8.50
CA PHE A 135 0.95 8.69 8.89
C PHE A 135 1.40 7.57 7.96
N SER A 136 1.18 6.34 8.38
CA SER A 136 1.52 5.17 7.58
C SER A 136 0.38 4.17 7.68
N PHE A 137 0.13 3.49 6.57
CA PHE A 137 -0.83 2.42 6.48
C PHE A 137 -0.30 1.38 5.51
N HIS A 138 -0.82 0.17 5.62
CA HIS A 138 -0.61 -0.87 4.63
C HIS A 138 -1.94 -1.47 4.22
N VAL A 139 -1.96 -2.00 3.00
CA VAL A 139 -3.12 -2.65 2.42
C VAL A 139 -2.72 -4.09 2.11
N VAL A 140 -3.53 -5.05 2.58
CA VAL A 140 -3.36 -6.47 2.28
C VAL A 140 -4.48 -6.91 1.37
N ILE A 141 -4.12 -7.39 0.18
CA ILE A 141 -5.04 -7.98 -0.80
C ILE A 141 -5.22 -9.45 -0.43
N GLY A 142 -6.37 -9.80 0.16
CA GLY A 142 -6.62 -11.13 0.71
C GLY A 142 -7.20 -12.15 -0.28
N SER A 143 -7.45 -11.77 -1.55
CA SER A 143 -7.91 -12.71 -2.57
C SER A 143 -7.66 -12.29 -4.01
N ARG A 144 -7.65 -13.30 -4.89
CA ARG A 144 -7.64 -13.13 -6.35
C ARG A 144 -8.75 -12.24 -6.89
N ALA A 145 -9.92 -12.24 -6.25
CA ALA A 145 -11.03 -11.39 -6.66
C ALA A 145 -10.73 -9.90 -6.50
N GLU A 146 -9.81 -9.54 -5.60
CA GLU A 146 -9.37 -8.16 -5.31
C GLU A 146 -8.00 -7.83 -5.91
N GLU A 147 -7.29 -8.79 -6.49
CA GLU A 147 -6.04 -8.54 -7.22
C GLU A 147 -6.28 -7.63 -8.43
N GLY A 148 -5.45 -6.61 -8.60
CA GLY A 148 -5.55 -5.72 -9.75
C GLY A 148 -4.77 -4.43 -9.55
N GLN A 149 -4.91 -3.52 -10.51
CA GLN A 149 -4.28 -2.21 -10.44
C GLN A 149 -5.13 -1.26 -9.57
N TYR A 150 -4.46 -0.54 -8.68
CA TYR A 150 -5.08 0.44 -7.79
C TYR A 150 -4.50 1.84 -8.03
N ASN A 151 -5.36 2.85 -7.97
CA ASN A 151 -4.97 4.25 -8.03
C ASN A 151 -5.09 4.86 -6.63
N LEU A 152 -3.99 5.40 -6.13
CA LEU A 152 -3.94 6.21 -4.92
C LEU A 152 -3.87 7.69 -5.34
N ASN A 153 -4.98 8.41 -5.18
CA ASN A 153 -5.06 9.83 -5.55
C ASN A 153 -5.10 10.70 -4.30
N PHE A 154 -4.28 11.73 -4.25
CA PHE A 154 -4.36 12.79 -3.25
C PHE A 154 -5.39 13.84 -3.66
N HIS A 155 -6.18 14.32 -2.70
CA HIS A 155 -7.18 15.36 -2.90
C HIS A 155 -6.95 16.51 -1.92
N ASN A 156 -6.86 17.72 -2.44
CA ASN A 156 -6.89 18.96 -1.67
C ASN A 156 -8.08 19.79 -2.13
N CYS A 157 -9.23 19.61 -1.46
CA CYS A 157 -10.48 20.27 -1.81
C CYS A 157 -10.54 21.74 -1.39
N TYR A 158 -9.53 22.27 -0.66
CA TYR A 158 -9.39 23.72 -0.52
C TYR A 158 -9.18 24.39 -1.88
N ASN A 159 -8.42 23.74 -2.76
CA ASN A 159 -8.09 24.26 -4.09
C ASN A 159 -9.23 24.13 -5.10
N SER A 160 -10.32 23.44 -4.73
CA SER A 160 -11.56 23.39 -5.52
C SER A 160 -12.41 24.66 -5.35
N LYS A 161 -12.15 25.45 -4.31
CA LYS A 161 -12.88 26.70 -4.03
C LYS A 161 -12.01 27.89 -4.46
N PRO A 162 -12.41 28.66 -5.50
CA PRO A 162 -11.66 29.83 -5.95
C PRO A 162 -11.37 30.79 -4.80
N GLY A 163 -10.12 31.26 -4.70
CA GLY A 163 -9.70 32.20 -3.65
C GLY A 163 -9.46 31.59 -2.26
N ARG A 164 -9.61 30.27 -2.08
CA ARG A 164 -9.25 29.54 -0.84
C ARG A 164 -8.17 28.49 -1.06
N GLU A 165 -7.42 28.62 -2.15
CA GLU A 165 -6.32 27.71 -2.48
C GLU A 165 -5.25 27.71 -1.39
N GLN A 166 -4.78 26.52 -1.04
CA GLN A 166 -3.75 26.31 -0.04
C GLN A 166 -2.56 25.57 -0.65
N PRO A 167 -1.32 26.07 -0.46
CA PRO A 167 -0.13 25.35 -0.86
C PRO A 167 0.03 24.09 -0.01
N PHE A 168 0.59 23.05 -0.61
CA PHE A 168 0.93 21.81 0.07
C PHE A 168 2.23 21.24 -0.47
N ASP A 169 2.92 20.49 0.37
CA ASP A 169 4.12 19.74 0.02
C ASP A 169 3.95 18.31 0.54
N ILE A 170 4.06 17.34 -0.36
CA ILE A 170 3.74 15.93 -0.12
C ILE A 170 4.87 15.05 -0.63
N THR A 171 5.33 14.16 0.26
CA THR A 171 6.23 13.06 -0.08
C THR A 171 5.50 11.76 0.25
N VAL A 172 5.40 10.87 -0.73
CA VAL A 172 4.74 9.57 -0.58
C VAL A 172 5.74 8.47 -0.87
N MET A 173 5.92 7.55 0.08
CA MET A 173 6.71 6.34 -0.10
C MET A 173 5.75 5.17 -0.24
N ILE A 174 5.81 4.47 -1.39
CA ILE A 174 4.98 3.30 -1.67
C ILE A 174 5.91 2.10 -1.82
N ARG A 175 5.63 1.03 -1.09
CA ARG A 175 6.33 -0.26 -1.20
C ARG A 175 5.31 -1.33 -1.54
N GLU A 176 5.43 -1.90 -2.74
CA GLU A 176 4.68 -3.10 -3.13
C GLU A 176 5.47 -4.34 -2.73
N LYS A 177 4.79 -5.34 -2.17
CA LYS A 177 5.38 -6.66 -1.86
C LYS A 177 4.38 -7.74 -2.22
N ASN A 178 4.75 -8.57 -3.19
CA ASN A 178 4.02 -9.76 -3.57
C ASN A 178 4.66 -11.00 -2.91
N PRO A 179 3.93 -12.13 -2.78
CA PRO A 179 4.46 -13.33 -2.11
C PRO A 179 5.79 -13.82 -2.70
N GLU A 180 5.94 -13.70 -4.03
CA GLU A 180 7.11 -14.15 -4.79
C GLU A 180 8.22 -13.09 -4.91
N GLY A 181 8.07 -11.93 -4.25
CA GLY A 181 9.07 -10.85 -4.26
C GLY A 181 8.50 -9.44 -4.47
N PHE A 182 9.34 -8.55 -5.01
CA PHE A 182 8.99 -7.13 -5.25
C PHE A 182 8.53 -6.84 -6.68
N LEU A 183 8.44 -7.86 -7.53
CA LEU A 183 7.89 -7.72 -8.88
C LEU A 183 6.41 -7.44 -8.80
N SER A 184 5.92 -6.56 -9.67
CA SER A 184 4.49 -6.27 -9.80
C SER A 184 3.73 -7.56 -10.16
N ALA A 185 2.55 -7.78 -9.57
CA ALA A 185 1.80 -9.02 -9.80
C ALA A 185 1.52 -9.32 -11.29
N ALA A 186 1.38 -8.28 -12.11
CA ALA A 186 1.18 -8.39 -13.56
C ALA A 186 2.45 -8.79 -14.34
N GLU A 187 3.64 -8.59 -13.80
CA GLU A 187 4.93 -8.83 -14.48
C GLU A 187 5.52 -10.21 -14.15
N ILE A 188 5.07 -10.83 -13.05
CA ILE A 188 5.53 -12.16 -12.62
C ILE A 188 5.37 -13.23 -13.72
N PRO A 189 4.22 -13.34 -14.43
CA PRO A 189 4.07 -14.33 -15.50
C PRO A 189 4.97 -14.04 -16.71
N LEU A 190 5.18 -12.75 -17.01
CA LEU A 190 5.97 -12.31 -18.16
C LEU A 190 7.45 -12.64 -17.97
N PHE A 191 8.01 -12.40 -16.78
CA PHE A 191 9.38 -12.79 -16.46
C PHE A 191 9.59 -14.30 -16.57
N LYS A 192 8.65 -15.12 -16.07
CA LYS A 192 8.70 -16.58 -16.18
C LYS A 192 8.74 -17.04 -17.64
N LEU A 193 7.94 -16.41 -18.49
CA LEU A 193 7.93 -16.70 -19.93
C LEU A 193 9.29 -16.40 -20.57
N TYR A 194 9.89 -15.23 -20.28
CA TYR A 194 11.20 -14.88 -20.84
C TYR A 194 12.29 -15.86 -20.42
N MET A 195 12.29 -16.32 -19.16
CA MET A 195 13.27 -17.30 -18.68
C MET A 195 13.15 -18.63 -19.45
N VAL A 196 11.93 -19.10 -19.70
CA VAL A 196 11.67 -20.33 -20.47
C VAL A 196 12.11 -20.17 -21.93
N MET A 197 11.74 -19.06 -22.56
CA MET A 197 12.11 -18.80 -23.97
C MET A 197 13.62 -18.64 -24.13
N SER A 198 14.29 -17.99 -23.19
CA SER A 198 15.76 -17.86 -23.18
C SER A 198 16.45 -19.23 -23.14
N ALA A 199 15.97 -20.17 -22.31
CA ALA A 199 16.51 -21.52 -22.25
C ALA A 199 16.34 -22.27 -23.58
N PHE A 200 15.20 -22.14 -24.26
CA PHE A 200 14.98 -22.73 -25.58
C PHE A 200 15.91 -22.16 -26.64
N PHE A 201 16.08 -20.83 -26.70
CA PHE A 201 16.98 -20.20 -27.66
C PHE A 201 18.45 -20.56 -27.39
N LEU A 202 18.84 -20.68 -26.12
CA LEU A 202 20.18 -21.12 -25.75
C LEU A 202 20.43 -22.57 -26.20
N ALA A 203 19.48 -23.48 -25.96
CA ALA A 203 19.59 -24.87 -26.39
C ALA A 203 19.67 -25.00 -27.92
N ALA A 204 18.84 -24.23 -28.65
CA ALA A 204 18.90 -24.17 -30.11
C ALA A 204 20.24 -23.62 -30.61
N GLY A 205 20.79 -22.59 -29.97
CA GLY A 205 22.10 -22.04 -30.28
C GLY A 205 23.23 -23.07 -30.09
N ILE A 206 23.24 -23.78 -28.96
CA ILE A 206 24.21 -24.85 -28.67
C ILE A 206 24.10 -25.97 -29.71
N PHE A 207 22.88 -26.36 -30.07
CA PHE A 207 22.64 -27.39 -31.08
C PHE A 207 23.22 -26.97 -32.44
N TRP A 208 22.91 -25.75 -32.90
CA TRP A 208 23.43 -25.23 -34.18
C TRP A 208 24.96 -25.13 -34.20
N VAL A 209 25.57 -24.59 -33.15
CA VAL A 209 27.03 -24.51 -33.03
C VAL A 209 27.64 -25.91 -33.07
N SER A 210 27.03 -26.88 -32.38
CA SER A 210 27.52 -28.28 -32.38
C SER A 210 27.44 -28.93 -33.75
N VAL A 211 26.40 -28.64 -34.55
CA VAL A 211 26.27 -29.13 -35.93
C VAL A 211 27.32 -28.50 -36.85
N LEU A 212 27.52 -27.18 -36.77
CA LEU A 212 28.54 -26.47 -37.57
C LEU A 212 29.95 -26.93 -37.23
N CYS A 213 30.27 -27.17 -35.95
CA CYS A 213 31.58 -27.70 -35.56
C CYS A 213 31.79 -29.16 -35.98
N LYS A 214 30.72 -29.94 -36.23
CA LYS A 214 30.81 -31.33 -36.69
C LYS A 214 30.83 -31.48 -38.21
N ASN A 215 30.29 -30.51 -38.95
CA ASN A 215 30.35 -30.42 -40.41
C ASN A 215 31.13 -29.15 -40.82
N PRO A 216 32.47 -29.16 -40.72
CA PRO A 216 33.32 -28.05 -41.12
C PRO A 216 33.33 -27.82 -42.64
#